data_AF-A0A3F2ZS68-F1
#
_entry.id   AF-A0A3F2ZS68-F1
#
_cell.length_a   1.000
_cell.length_b   1.000
_cell.length_c   1.000
_cell.angle_alpha   90.00
_cell.angle_beta   90.00
_cell.angle_gamma   90.00
#
_symmetry.space_group_name_H-M   'P 1'
#
loop_
_entity.id
_entity.type
_entity.pdbx_description
1 polymer ?
#
loop_
_entity_poly.entity_id
_entity_poly.type
_entity_poly.pdbx_seq_one_letter_code
_entity_poly.pdbx_strand_id
1 'polypeptide(L)'
;MNILTNTLLTVNTQLPNASNVSPVSPAEFGQRSGSAIDSFTQAFGGMIVPLIMLAFIISIIVFLIGTVVQSKNLRKVGAGGIGGAILGFILYIASPLILGLIYHATQTLRG
;
A
#
# COMPACT_ATOMS: atom_id res chain seq x y z
N MET A 1 66.27 6.31 -4.51
CA MET A 1 65.62 5.29 -5.36
C MET A 1 65.03 4.22 -4.46
N ASN A 2 63.77 4.38 -4.06
CA ASN A 2 62.78 3.29 -4.02
C ASN A 2 61.41 3.93 -3.75
N ILE A 3 60.70 4.19 -4.84
CA ILE A 3 59.29 4.57 -4.86
C ILE A 3 58.51 3.25 -4.66
N LEU A 4 57.33 3.34 -4.04
CA LEU A 4 56.30 2.28 -3.95
C LEU A 4 56.42 1.32 -2.75
N THR A 5 55.83 1.66 -1.60
CA THR A 5 54.93 0.71 -0.91
C THR A 5 54.06 1.41 0.14
N ASN A 6 52.76 1.17 0.04
CA ASN A 6 51.75 1.35 1.09
C ASN A 6 51.14 2.75 1.26
N THR A 7 50.59 3.27 0.17
CA THR A 7 49.30 3.97 0.30
C THR A 7 48.30 2.91 0.77
N LEU A 8 48.09 2.84 2.09
CA LEU A 8 46.99 2.11 2.67
C LEU A 8 45.71 2.75 2.12
N LEU A 9 45.18 2.16 1.05
CA LEU A 9 43.77 2.22 0.74
C LEU A 9 43.07 1.63 1.96
N THR A 10 42.74 2.49 2.92
CA THR A 10 41.68 2.22 3.87
C THR A 10 40.40 2.15 3.04
N VAL A 11 40.20 1.00 2.39
CA VAL A 11 38.88 0.60 1.93
C VAL A 11 38.06 0.62 3.22
N ASN A 12 37.19 1.64 3.32
CA ASN A 12 36.20 1.71 4.36
C ASN A 12 35.30 0.49 4.21
N THR A 13 35.71 -0.63 4.81
CA THR A 13 34.89 -1.82 5.01
C THR A 13 34.04 -1.64 6.25
N GLN A 14 33.45 -0.45 6.47
CA GLN A 14 32.11 -0.44 7.02
C GLN A 14 31.22 -1.16 5.99
N LEU A 15 31.18 -2.49 6.11
CA LEU A 15 29.96 -3.26 5.89
C LEU A 15 28.83 -2.36 6.39
N PRO A 16 27.81 -2.04 5.57
CA PRO A 16 26.71 -1.20 6.03
C PRO A 16 26.22 -1.83 7.30
N ASN A 17 26.54 -1.14 8.39
CA ASN A 17 26.33 -1.62 9.74
C ASN A 17 24.86 -2.04 9.73
N ALA A 18 24.55 -3.29 10.08
CA ALA A 18 23.17 -3.73 10.28
C ALA A 18 22.49 -2.98 11.46
N SER A 19 23.02 -1.80 11.83
CA SER A 19 22.59 -0.87 12.87
C SER A 19 21.28 -0.15 12.56
N ASN A 20 20.62 -0.41 11.42
CA ASN A 20 19.32 0.19 11.13
C ASN A 20 18.13 -0.71 11.49
N VAL A 21 18.36 -1.93 11.96
CA VAL A 21 17.28 -2.82 12.43
C VAL A 21 17.43 -3.02 13.92
N SER A 22 16.88 -2.07 14.69
CA SER A 22 16.72 -2.27 16.13
C SER A 22 15.56 -3.24 16.36
N PRO A 23 15.72 -4.30 17.18
CA PRO A 23 14.61 -5.14 17.59
C PRO A 23 13.54 -4.27 18.26
N VAL A 24 12.36 -4.17 17.65
CA VAL A 24 11.23 -3.44 18.22
C VAL A 24 10.43 -4.38 19.09
N SER A 25 10.01 -3.91 20.26
CA SER A 25 9.06 -4.67 21.07
C SER A 25 7.72 -4.79 20.35
N PRO A 26 6.90 -5.83 20.64
CA PRO A 26 5.56 -5.94 20.07
C PRO A 26 4.67 -4.70 20.31
N ALA A 27 4.86 -4.02 21.44
CA ALA A 27 4.14 -2.80 21.78
C ALA A 27 4.58 -1.63 20.88
N GLU A 28 5.89 -1.48 20.66
CA GLU A 28 6.45 -0.45 19.80
C GLU A 28 6.09 -0.67 18.33
N PHE A 29 6.04 -1.92 17.87
CA PHE A 29 5.54 -2.26 16.55
C PHE A 29 4.08 -1.84 16.38
N GLY A 30 3.20 -2.23 17.32
CA GLY A 30 1.79 -1.87 17.28
C GLY A 30 1.57 -0.35 17.25
N GLN A 31 2.34 0.39 18.04
CA GLN A 31 2.28 1.86 18.07
C GLN A 31 2.73 2.47 16.74
N ARG A 32 3.86 2.02 16.17
CA ARG A 32 4.35 2.53 14.88
C ARG A 32 3.39 2.20 13.72
N SER A 33 2.82 0.99 13.71
CA SER A 33 1.81 0.59 12.74
C SER A 33 0.53 1.42 12.88
N GLY A 34 0.06 1.65 14.10
CA GLY A 34 -1.11 2.51 14.37
C GLY A 34 -0.90 3.93 13.85
N SER A 35 0.22 4.57 14.23
CA SER A 35 0.56 5.91 13.76
C SER A 35 0.69 6.01 12.23
N ALA A 36 1.19 4.97 11.57
CA ALA A 36 1.26 4.90 10.11
C ALA A 36 -0.14 4.81 9.47
N ILE A 37 -1.03 3.98 10.03
CA ILE A 37 -2.43 3.85 9.58
C ILE A 37 -3.18 5.16 9.80
N ASP A 38 -2.99 5.83 10.94
CA ASP A 38 -3.60 7.11 11.24
C ASP A 38 -3.13 8.19 10.27
N SER A 39 -1.82 8.26 10.01
CA SER A 39 -1.25 9.22 9.05
C SER A 39 -1.78 8.99 7.64
N PHE A 40 -1.89 7.72 7.22
CA PHE A 40 -2.50 7.34 5.95
C PHE A 40 -3.98 7.74 5.89
N THR A 41 -4.74 7.45 6.93
CA THR A 41 -6.18 7.74 7.00
C THR A 41 -6.44 9.25 7.04
N GLN A 42 -5.59 10.02 7.72
CA GLN A 42 -5.69 11.46 7.76
C GLN A 42 -5.37 12.10 6.41
N ALA A 43 -4.37 11.56 5.69
CA ALA A 43 -3.99 12.05 4.36
C ALA A 43 -4.99 11.64 3.26
N PHE A 44 -5.49 10.41 3.29
CA PHE A 44 -6.26 9.84 2.17
C PHE A 44 -7.71 9.49 2.50
N GLY A 45 -8.09 9.41 3.78
CA GLY A 45 -9.41 8.94 4.22
C GLY A 45 -10.57 9.71 3.60
N GLY A 46 -10.44 11.04 3.51
CA GLY A 46 -11.44 11.90 2.85
C GLY A 46 -11.46 11.81 1.33
N MET A 47 -10.41 11.28 0.69
CA MET A 47 -10.26 11.19 -0.76
C MET A 47 -10.60 9.81 -1.33
N ILE A 48 -10.56 8.75 -0.52
CA ILE A 48 -10.79 7.37 -1.01
C ILE A 48 -12.16 7.24 -1.68
N VAL A 49 -13.24 7.69 -1.04
CA VAL A 49 -14.60 7.60 -1.61
C VAL A 49 -14.73 8.42 -2.91
N PRO A 50 -14.31 9.71 -2.95
CA PRO A 50 -14.27 10.47 -4.19
C PRO A 50 -13.46 9.81 -5.31
N LEU A 51 -12.31 9.18 -5.01
CA LEU A 51 -11.47 8.50 -6.00
C LEU A 51 -12.16 7.24 -6.56
N ILE A 52 -12.82 6.46 -5.71
CA ILE A 52 -13.61 5.30 -6.15
C ILE A 52 -14.75 5.76 -7.06
N MET A 53 -15.46 6.83 -6.69
CA MET A 53 -16.53 7.40 -7.50
C MET A 53 -16.03 7.89 -8.85
N LEU A 54 -14.87 8.58 -8.87
CA LEU A 54 -14.24 9.04 -10.11
C LEU A 54 -13.89 7.85 -11.03
N ALA A 55 -13.25 6.81 -10.48
CA ALA A 55 -12.92 5.61 -11.22
C ALA A 55 -14.18 4.91 -11.77
N PHE A 56 -15.25 4.87 -10.98
CA PHE A 56 -16.54 4.30 -11.38
C PHE A 56 -17.16 5.08 -12.55
N ILE A 57 -17.21 6.41 -12.48
CA ILE A 57 -17.73 7.27 -13.54
C ILE A 57 -16.91 7.10 -14.83
N ILE A 58 -15.58 7.16 -14.74
CA ILE A 58 -14.70 6.94 -15.90
C ILE A 58 -14.98 5.58 -16.53
N SER A 59 -15.15 4.54 -15.71
CA SER A 59 -15.42 3.18 -16.19
C SER A 59 -16.78 3.06 -16.89
N ILE A 60 -17.81 3.74 -16.38
CA ILE A 60 -19.12 3.85 -17.05
C ILE A 60 -18.96 4.55 -18.39
N ILE A 61 -18.24 5.67 -18.45
CA ILE A 61 -18.04 6.41 -19.70
C ILE A 61 -17.34 5.52 -20.74
N VAL A 62 -16.26 4.81 -20.34
CA VAL A 62 -15.55 3.88 -21.24
C VAL A 62 -16.47 2.75 -21.70
N PHE A 63 -17.31 2.22 -20.82
CA PHE A 63 -18.29 1.19 -21.18
C PHE A 63 -19.33 1.69 -22.19
N LEU A 64 -19.86 2.89 -21.99
CA LEU A 64 -20.84 3.51 -22.87
C LEU A 64 -20.22 3.84 -24.24
N ILE A 65 -19.02 4.43 -24.27
CA ILE A 65 -18.27 4.67 -25.51
C ILE A 65 -18.06 3.35 -26.24
N GLY A 66 -17.62 2.30 -25.55
CA GLY A 66 -17.45 0.98 -26.12
C GLY A 66 -18.75 0.39 -26.69
N THR A 67 -19.89 0.74 -26.11
CA THR A 67 -21.21 0.32 -26.59
C THR A 67 -21.59 1.07 -27.87
N VAL A 68 -21.41 2.40 -27.91
CA VAL A 68 -21.71 3.24 -29.08
C VAL A 68 -20.85 2.85 -30.28
N VAL A 69 -19.55 2.65 -30.07
CA VAL A 69 -18.60 2.27 -31.15
C VAL A 69 -18.56 0.77 -31.40
N GLN A 70 -19.44 -0.01 -30.76
CA GLN A 70 -19.53 -1.47 -30.85
C GLN A 70 -18.20 -2.21 -30.55
N SER A 71 -17.30 -1.60 -29.80
CA SER A 71 -16.00 -2.18 -29.43
C SER A 71 -16.12 -3.08 -28.20
N LYS A 72 -15.94 -4.38 -28.42
CA LYS A 72 -15.90 -5.38 -27.34
C LYS A 72 -14.76 -5.13 -26.35
N ASN A 73 -13.62 -4.60 -26.81
CA ASN A 73 -12.46 -4.32 -25.95
C ASN A 73 -12.76 -3.17 -24.99
N LEU A 74 -13.31 -2.07 -25.48
CA LEU A 74 -13.69 -0.93 -24.62
C LEU A 74 -14.77 -1.31 -23.62
N ARG A 75 -15.77 -2.10 -24.04
CA ARG A 75 -16.78 -2.63 -23.11
C ARG A 75 -16.18 -3.51 -22.02
N LYS A 76 -15.20 -4.35 -22.35
CA LYS A 76 -14.50 -5.18 -21.35
C LYS A 76 -13.69 -4.32 -20.38
N VAL A 77 -12.98 -3.30 -20.87
CA VAL A 77 -12.23 -2.37 -20.00
C VAL A 77 -13.17 -1.61 -19.08
N GLY A 78 -14.27 -1.05 -19.60
CA GLY A 78 -15.27 -0.34 -18.80
C GLY A 78 -15.95 -1.26 -17.77
N ALA A 79 -16.33 -2.48 -18.15
CA ALA A 79 -16.91 -3.45 -17.23
C ALA A 79 -15.90 -3.90 -16.16
N GLY A 80 -14.64 -4.08 -16.52
CA GLY A 80 -13.55 -4.37 -15.59
C GLY A 80 -13.32 -3.24 -14.60
N GLY A 81 -13.34 -1.99 -15.06
CA GLY A 81 -13.22 -0.81 -14.21
C GLY A 81 -14.41 -0.65 -13.24
N ILE A 82 -15.64 -0.93 -13.70
CA ILE A 82 -16.84 -0.97 -12.86
C ILE A 82 -16.68 -2.04 -11.76
N GLY A 83 -16.29 -3.26 -12.15
CA GLY A 83 -16.06 -4.36 -11.21
C GLY A 83 -14.95 -4.04 -10.20
N GLY A 84 -13.84 -3.44 -10.66
CA GLY A 84 -12.73 -3.02 -9.81
C GLY A 84 -13.13 -1.92 -8.82
N ALA A 85 -13.93 -0.95 -9.23
CA ALA A 85 -14.42 0.11 -8.35
C ALA A 85 -15.39 -0.44 -7.29
N ILE A 86 -16.31 -1.35 -7.66
CA ILE A 86 -17.20 -2.03 -6.69
C ILE A 86 -16.38 -2.83 -5.69
N LEU A 87 -15.39 -3.61 -6.16
CA LEU A 87 -14.52 -4.39 -5.29
C LEU A 87 -13.71 -3.48 -4.34
N GLY A 88 -13.15 -2.37 -4.86
CA GLY A 88 -12.45 -1.38 -4.05
C GLY A 88 -13.34 -0.76 -2.97
N PHE A 89 -14.61 -0.48 -3.30
CA PHE A 89 -15.59 0.01 -2.34
C PHE A 89 -15.92 -1.02 -1.24
N ILE A 90 -16.12 -2.28 -1.62
CA ILE A 90 -16.34 -3.38 -0.67
C ILE A 90 -15.15 -3.52 0.26
N LEU A 91 -13.92 -3.49 -0.25
CA LEU A 91 -12.71 -3.57 0.56
C LEU A 91 -12.55 -2.38 1.50
N TYR A 92 -12.92 -1.18 1.06
CA TYR A 92 -12.92 0.01 1.90
C TYR A 92 -13.88 -0.16 3.10
N ILE A 93 -15.12 -0.60 2.85
CA ILE A 93 -16.10 -0.85 3.91
C ILE A 93 -15.71 -2.04 4.80
N ALA A 94 -15.08 -3.07 4.23
CA ALA A 94 -14.65 -4.26 4.96
C ALA A 94 -13.34 -4.04 5.75
N SER A 95 -12.61 -2.96 5.49
CA SER A 95 -11.33 -2.67 6.16
C SER A 95 -11.39 -2.67 7.69
N PRO A 96 -12.43 -2.14 8.37
CA PRO A 96 -12.52 -2.19 9.83
C PRO A 96 -12.73 -3.61 10.34
N LEU A 97 -13.44 -4.46 9.58
CA LEU A 97 -13.65 -5.86 9.93
C LEU A 97 -12.33 -6.64 9.86
N ILE A 98 -11.54 -6.42 8.83
CA ILE A 98 -10.22 -7.04 8.67
C ILE A 98 -9.30 -6.63 9.82
N LEU A 99 -9.24 -5.33 10.13
CA LEU A 99 -8.44 -4.81 11.24
C LEU A 99 -8.90 -5.34 12.60
N GLY A 100 -10.22 -5.42 12.83
CA GLY A 100 -10.80 -6.00 14.03
C GLY A 100 -10.45 -7.47 14.21
N LEU A 101 -10.44 -8.24 13.11
CA LEU A 101 -10.10 -9.67 13.13
C LEU A 101 -8.62 -9.90 13.46
N ILE A 102 -7.72 -9.07 12.91
CA ILE A 102 -6.29 -9.08 13.25
C ILE A 102 -6.07 -8.72 14.72
N TYR A 103 -6.76 -7.70 15.21
CA TYR A 103 -6.67 -7.28 16.61
C TYR A 103 -7.11 -8.41 17.55
N HIS A 104 -8.25 -9.04 17.26
CA HIS A 104 -8.78 -10.12 18.09
C HIS A 104 -7.87 -11.37 18.06
N ALA A 105 -7.33 -11.75 16.90
CA ALA A 105 -6.38 -12.85 16.79
C ALA A 105 -5.10 -12.59 17.61
N THR A 106 -4.62 -11.35 17.61
CA THR A 106 -3.43 -10.95 18.36
C THR A 106 -3.66 -10.99 19.87
N GLN A 107 -4.87 -10.64 20.34
CA GLN A 107 -5.20 -10.75 21.77
C GLN A 107 -5.27 -12.20 22.24
N THR A 108 -5.89 -13.10 21.46
CA THR A 108 -5.98 -14.52 21.78
C THR A 108 -4.61 -15.21 21.87
N LEU A 109 -3.62 -14.75 21.12
CA LEU A 109 -2.25 -15.28 21.16
C LEU A 109 -1.38 -14.71 22.30
N ARG A 110 -1.85 -13.67 23.00
CA ARG A 110 -1.13 -13.03 24.11
C ARG A 110 -1.70 -13.38 25.49
N GLY A 111 -2.89 -13.99 25.55
CA GLY A 111 -3.47 -14.58 26.76
C GLY A 111 -3.08 -16.05 26.87
#